data_AF-A0A8S1HKB2-F1
#
_entry.id   AF-A0A8S1HKB2-F1
#
_cell.length_a   1.000
_cell.length_b   1.000
_cell.length_c   1.000
_cell.angle_alpha   90.00
_cell.angle_beta   90.00
_cell.angle_gamma   90.00
#
_symmetry.space_group_name_H-M   'P 1'
#
loop_
_entity.id
_entity.type
_entity.pdbx_description
1 polymer ?
#
loop_
_entity_poly.entity_id
_entity_poly.type
_entity_poly.pdbx_seq_one_letter_code
_entity_poly.pdbx_strand_id
1 'polypeptide(L)'
;MLVIFNCFARLVARRSRLKDDSSTDADVTNVATDILPIEETQTKEEMGGARRQRQAAGETRRNADLSLGRLHSYSCVRSRRRCCRSSPESESLFRDKMMFIDFFLKGLKPHYDDDSVDRLNYYFTPMLLVIFALTLSAKQYVGQPIQCWIPAQFTGAWEQYSENYCFVQNTYFIRPDRYIPDSTQEREDNEIGYYQWVPFILGIQAILFGIPALFWRLTNWQSGIAVKSIIRMARDTSNMNVDRRHESVGIVAAHVHDSLRIQSQLYQTSSWCSFMYRGNYLTMLYLFVKFLYFLQVLLQFVILNNFLTTSYTFWGFGILNDLIHGREWEESGHFPRVTLCDFEVRVLGNKHRHTVQCVLMINMFNEKVYLFLWFWLLMVALATLVNLLQWTVRLTSPSIRRKFVSTYLRVHQLVTPDDVSSLRAFERFVEKDLRSDGVLIVNLISKNAGDILTTDLVTSLWGKFLEDEEKSSRRADSPHGGFKEDLSKRLA
;
A
#
# COMPACT_ATOMS: atom_id res chain seq x y z
N MET A 1 2.54 -2.47 -24.81
CA MET A 1 2.28 -3.58 -23.87
C MET A 1 3.29 -4.72 -24.00
N LEU A 2 3.27 -5.57 -25.03
CA LEU A 2 4.14 -6.76 -25.14
C LEU A 2 5.65 -6.51 -24.94
N VAL A 3 6.17 -5.34 -25.37
CA VAL A 3 7.58 -4.98 -25.19
C VAL A 3 7.98 -4.86 -23.71
N ILE A 4 7.07 -4.36 -22.85
CA ILE A 4 7.30 -4.24 -21.40
C ILE A 4 7.36 -5.65 -20.78
N PHE A 5 6.44 -6.54 -21.18
CA PHE A 5 6.40 -7.93 -20.70
C PHE A 5 7.61 -8.76 -21.17
N ASN A 6 8.06 -8.58 -22.42
CA ASN A 6 9.26 -9.24 -22.94
C ASN A 6 10.56 -8.69 -22.32
N CYS A 7 10.62 -7.41 -21.98
CA CYS A 7 11.75 -6.83 -21.25
C CYS A 7 11.78 -7.36 -19.80
N PHE A 8 10.62 -7.41 -19.13
CA PHE A 8 10.43 -7.99 -17.80
C PHE A 8 10.89 -9.46 -17.74
N ALA A 9 10.44 -10.31 -18.68
CA ALA A 9 10.85 -11.71 -18.75
C ALA A 9 12.37 -11.88 -18.92
N ARG A 10 13.00 -11.07 -19.79
CA ARG A 10 14.45 -11.10 -20.01
C ARG A 10 15.26 -10.60 -18.81
N LEU A 11 14.74 -9.68 -18.01
CA LEU A 11 15.38 -9.16 -16.80
C LEU A 11 15.27 -10.14 -15.61
N VAL A 12 14.12 -10.79 -15.41
CA VAL A 12 13.97 -11.86 -14.42
C VAL A 12 14.96 -13.00 -14.72
N ALA A 13 15.10 -13.40 -15.99
CA ALA A 13 16.07 -14.39 -16.44
C ALA A 13 17.56 -13.93 -16.43
N ARG A 14 17.83 -12.67 -16.07
CA ARG A 14 19.19 -12.13 -15.85
C ARG A 14 19.53 -12.03 -14.36
N ARG A 15 18.52 -11.83 -13.51
CA ARG A 15 18.65 -11.81 -12.05
C ARG A 15 18.92 -13.19 -11.44
N SER A 16 18.46 -14.29 -12.07
CA SER A 16 18.84 -15.65 -11.65
C SER A 16 20.35 -15.85 -11.78
N ARG A 17 20.90 -15.66 -12.99
CA ARG A 17 22.34 -15.83 -13.28
C ARG A 17 23.26 -15.00 -12.38
N LEU A 18 22.94 -13.72 -12.16
CA LEU A 18 23.74 -12.86 -11.26
C LEU A 18 23.68 -13.27 -9.78
N LYS A 19 22.71 -14.10 -9.38
CA LYS A 19 22.62 -14.62 -8.01
C LYS A 19 23.51 -15.87 -7.83
N ASP A 20 23.64 -16.67 -8.88
CA ASP A 20 24.51 -17.86 -8.90
C ASP A 20 26.00 -17.47 -8.91
N ASP A 21 26.38 -16.39 -9.60
CA ASP A 21 27.77 -15.88 -9.56
C ASP A 21 28.15 -15.29 -8.18
N SER A 22 27.18 -14.79 -7.41
CA SER A 22 27.42 -14.07 -6.14
C SER A 22 27.71 -14.95 -4.92
N SER A 23 27.64 -16.27 -5.04
CA SER A 23 27.88 -17.21 -3.93
C SER A 23 29.34 -17.65 -3.75
N THR A 24 30.29 -17.08 -4.50
CA THR A 24 31.66 -17.64 -4.61
C THR A 24 32.77 -16.77 -4.01
N ASP A 25 32.55 -15.48 -3.74
CA ASP A 25 33.57 -14.55 -3.22
C ASP A 25 33.01 -13.64 -2.11
N ALA A 26 33.08 -14.10 -0.85
CA ALA A 26 32.86 -13.26 0.34
C ALA A 26 33.42 -13.90 1.61
N ASP A 27 34.75 -14.02 1.70
CA ASP A 27 35.45 -14.24 2.96
C ASP A 27 36.65 -13.27 3.04
N VAL A 28 37.16 -12.99 4.25
CA VAL A 28 38.26 -12.04 4.55
C VAL A 28 37.95 -10.54 4.41
N THR A 29 37.47 -9.89 5.48
CA THR A 29 38.33 -9.06 6.36
C THR A 29 37.54 -8.48 7.56
N ASN A 30 38.01 -8.77 8.77
CA ASN A 30 37.62 -8.05 10.00
C ASN A 30 38.67 -6.99 10.32
N VAL A 31 38.25 -5.74 10.57
CA VAL A 31 39.03 -4.76 11.35
C VAL A 31 38.06 -4.06 12.30
N ALA A 32 38.16 -4.39 13.59
CA ALA A 32 37.53 -3.63 14.67
C ALA A 32 38.54 -2.61 15.22
N THR A 33 38.05 -1.48 15.73
CA THR A 33 38.85 -0.56 16.55
C THR A 33 37.94 0.13 17.55
N ASP A 34 38.24 -0.04 18.84
CA ASP A 34 37.50 0.53 19.96
C ASP A 34 37.79 2.02 20.15
N ILE A 35 36.78 2.82 20.51
CA ILE A 35 36.91 3.97 21.42
C ILE A 35 35.71 4.03 22.37
N LEU A 36 35.98 4.29 23.65
CA LEU A 36 35.08 4.29 24.81
C LEU A 36 34.21 5.57 24.94
N PRO A 37 33.15 5.57 25.80
CA PRO A 37 32.25 6.71 25.98
C PRO A 37 32.82 7.80 26.91
N ILE A 38 32.26 9.02 26.82
CA ILE A 38 32.59 10.16 27.70
C ILE A 38 31.38 10.53 28.56
N GLU A 39 31.67 10.93 29.80
CA GLU A 39 30.74 11.16 30.91
C GLU A 39 29.86 12.42 30.81
N GLU A 40 28.79 12.42 31.61
CA GLU A 40 28.02 13.61 31.97
C GLU A 40 28.88 14.64 32.72
N THR A 41 28.66 15.94 32.47
CA THR A 41 29.08 17.00 33.40
C THR A 41 27.97 18.02 33.63
N GLN A 42 27.93 18.52 34.87
CA GLN A 42 26.83 19.31 35.43
C GLN A 42 26.87 20.78 34.99
N THR A 43 25.71 21.44 35.00
CA THR A 43 25.60 22.87 35.31
C THR A 43 24.43 23.11 36.27
N LYS A 44 24.62 24.06 37.19
CA LYS A 44 23.70 24.45 38.27
C LYS A 44 23.25 25.90 38.07
N GLU A 45 22.36 26.37 38.97
CA GLU A 45 21.81 27.73 39.10
C GLU A 45 20.58 27.99 38.21
N GLU A 46 19.47 28.59 38.67
CA GLU A 46 19.15 29.13 40.00
C GLU A 46 17.63 29.24 40.28
N MET A 47 17.28 29.73 41.49
CA MET A 47 15.95 30.24 41.95
C MET A 47 14.77 29.29 42.23
N GLY A 48 14.57 29.00 43.52
CA GLY A 48 13.46 29.62 44.29
C GLY A 48 12.11 28.89 44.45
N GLY A 49 11.59 28.83 45.69
CA GLY A 49 10.14 28.65 45.93
C GLY A 49 9.72 27.56 46.93
N ALA A 50 9.67 27.90 48.22
CA ALA A 50 9.22 27.05 49.33
C ALA A 50 7.78 26.46 49.21
N ARG A 51 7.57 25.23 49.73
CA ARG A 51 6.69 24.98 50.91
C ARG A 51 6.60 23.53 51.43
N ARG A 52 6.58 23.47 52.77
CA ARG A 52 6.35 22.39 53.75
C ARG A 52 5.24 21.36 53.45
N GLN A 53 5.49 20.08 53.76
CA GLN A 53 4.73 19.15 54.64
C GLN A 53 5.54 17.81 54.71
N ARG A 54 5.96 17.25 55.87
CA ARG A 54 5.20 16.49 56.91
C ARG A 54 4.32 15.38 56.29
N GLN A 55 4.29 14.10 56.66
CA GLN A 55 4.82 13.23 57.75
C GLN A 55 4.64 11.75 57.27
N ALA A 56 5.16 10.64 57.83
CA ALA A 56 6.18 10.28 58.85
C ALA A 56 6.43 8.73 58.76
N ALA A 57 7.10 8.11 59.74
CA ALA A 57 7.33 6.65 59.93
C ALA A 57 8.27 5.97 58.89
N GLY A 58 9.37 5.27 59.24
CA GLY A 58 9.77 4.63 60.51
C GLY A 58 9.05 3.29 60.63
N GLU A 59 9.65 2.13 60.43
CA GLU A 59 10.63 1.40 61.26
C GLU A 59 10.77 -0.02 60.64
N THR A 60 11.72 -0.93 60.90
CA THR A 60 13.06 -0.89 61.51
C THR A 60 13.66 -2.30 61.38
N ARG A 61 14.93 -2.43 60.93
CA ARG A 61 15.91 -3.53 61.22
C ARG A 61 15.53 -5.01 60.95
N ARG A 62 16.45 -5.98 60.88
CA ARG A 62 17.89 -6.11 60.50
C ARG A 62 18.23 -7.62 60.73
N ASN A 63 19.37 -8.08 60.21
CA ASN A 63 20.04 -9.36 60.55
C ASN A 63 19.40 -10.64 59.98
N ALA A 64 20.16 -11.71 59.70
CA ALA A 64 21.59 -11.86 59.40
C ALA A 64 21.84 -13.27 58.83
N ASP A 65 23.00 -13.48 58.21
CA ASP A 65 23.50 -14.78 57.78
C ASP A 65 23.58 -15.82 58.92
N LEU A 66 23.55 -17.12 58.57
CA LEU A 66 24.74 -17.98 58.78
C LEU A 66 24.71 -19.34 58.03
N SER A 67 25.78 -19.58 57.27
CA SER A 67 26.60 -20.81 57.20
C SER A 67 26.04 -22.19 56.77
N LEU A 68 26.72 -22.73 55.74
CA LEU A 68 27.26 -24.10 55.57
C LEU A 68 26.32 -25.34 55.53
N GLY A 69 26.36 -26.02 54.37
CA GLY A 69 27.18 -27.24 54.31
C GLY A 69 26.57 -28.58 53.85
N ARG A 70 27.00 -29.00 52.65
CA ARG A 70 27.41 -30.39 52.28
C ARG A 70 26.32 -31.42 51.85
N LEU A 71 26.51 -31.90 50.61
CA LEU A 71 26.08 -33.16 49.95
C LEU A 71 24.85 -33.93 50.48
N HIS A 72 23.92 -34.26 49.56
CA HIS A 72 23.74 -35.67 49.16
C HIS A 72 23.10 -35.80 47.76
N SER A 73 23.50 -36.84 47.01
CA SER A 73 22.98 -37.15 45.68
C SER A 73 21.78 -38.10 45.77
N TYR A 74 20.66 -37.79 45.12
CA TYR A 74 19.58 -38.75 44.86
C TYR A 74 18.95 -38.55 43.48
N SER A 75 18.83 -39.66 42.75
CA SER A 75 18.27 -39.76 41.41
C SER A 75 16.83 -39.27 41.32
N CYS A 76 16.51 -38.43 40.32
CA CYS A 76 15.11 -38.12 39.99
C CYS A 76 14.60 -39.00 38.84
N VAL A 77 13.39 -39.50 38.97
CA VAL A 77 12.83 -40.58 38.14
C VAL A 77 12.28 -40.07 36.80
N ARG A 78 12.53 -40.86 35.77
CA ARG A 78 12.13 -40.70 34.37
C ARG A 78 10.59 -40.63 34.21
N SER A 79 10.02 -39.43 34.11
CA SER A 79 8.60 -39.23 33.74
C SER A 79 8.44 -38.83 32.27
N ARG A 80 7.58 -39.55 31.55
CA ARG A 80 7.33 -39.36 30.10
C ARG A 80 6.51 -38.08 29.85
N ARG A 81 7.16 -36.97 29.49
CA ARG A 81 6.51 -35.96 28.63
C ARG A 81 6.85 -36.25 27.17
N ARG A 82 5.82 -36.58 26.37
CA ARG A 82 5.93 -36.64 24.91
C ARG A 82 6.17 -35.22 24.40
N CYS A 83 7.39 -34.90 23.99
CA CYS A 83 7.59 -33.77 23.09
C CYS A 83 6.97 -34.13 21.74
N CYS A 84 5.81 -33.54 21.43
CA CYS A 84 5.35 -33.46 20.06
C CYS A 84 6.33 -32.59 19.29
N ARG A 85 7.29 -33.22 18.58
CA ARG A 85 7.97 -32.55 17.48
C ARG A 85 6.91 -32.22 16.43
N SER A 86 6.63 -30.93 16.24
CA SER A 86 5.99 -30.44 15.03
C SER A 86 6.81 -30.86 13.81
N SER A 87 6.15 -31.26 12.72
CA SER A 87 6.84 -31.54 11.46
C SER A 87 7.42 -30.24 10.89
N PRO A 88 8.69 -30.22 10.43
CA PRO A 88 9.31 -29.00 9.88
C PRO A 88 8.59 -28.45 8.64
N GLU A 89 7.80 -29.26 7.93
CA GLU A 89 6.96 -28.80 6.81
C GLU A 89 5.79 -27.90 7.24
N SER A 90 5.36 -27.97 8.50
CA SER A 90 4.28 -27.11 9.02
C SER A 90 4.76 -25.71 9.37
N GLU A 91 6.03 -25.55 9.78
CA GLU A 91 6.62 -24.25 10.09
C GLU A 91 7.01 -23.45 8.85
N SER A 92 7.41 -24.08 7.75
CA SER A 92 7.71 -23.37 6.50
C SER A 92 6.45 -22.72 5.92
N LEU A 93 5.37 -23.50 5.75
CA LEU A 93 4.09 -22.99 5.24
C LEU A 93 3.50 -21.87 6.12
N PHE A 94 3.65 -21.97 7.44
CA PHE A 94 3.20 -20.92 8.36
C PHE A 94 4.06 -19.65 8.26
N ARG A 95 5.38 -19.80 8.10
CA ARG A 95 6.34 -18.69 7.90
C ARG A 95 6.11 -17.97 6.57
N ASP A 96 5.80 -18.69 5.50
CA ASP A 96 5.50 -18.11 4.18
C ASP A 96 4.17 -17.36 4.18
N LYS A 97 3.13 -17.90 4.83
CA LYS A 97 1.87 -17.18 5.05
C LYS A 97 2.05 -15.94 5.93
N MET A 98 2.87 -16.04 6.99
CA MET A 98 3.23 -14.90 7.82
C MET A 98 3.97 -13.83 7.00
N MET A 99 4.91 -14.20 6.13
CA MET A 99 5.60 -13.25 5.23
C MET A 99 4.64 -12.50 4.31
N PHE A 100 3.63 -13.17 3.74
CA PHE A 100 2.63 -12.49 2.91
C PHE A 100 1.80 -11.48 3.71
N ILE A 101 1.35 -11.87 4.92
CA ILE A 101 0.59 -10.98 5.82
C ILE A 101 1.47 -9.80 6.27
N ASP A 102 2.71 -10.05 6.69
CA ASP A 102 3.66 -9.00 7.07
C ASP A 102 3.95 -8.05 5.91
N PHE A 103 4.06 -8.58 4.69
CA PHE A 103 4.26 -7.79 3.48
C PHE A 103 3.03 -6.94 3.15
N PHE A 104 1.82 -7.45 3.34
CA PHE A 104 0.57 -6.72 3.19
C PHE A 104 0.39 -5.65 4.29
N LEU A 105 0.69 -5.95 5.55
CA LEU A 105 0.63 -5.03 6.69
C LEU A 105 1.70 -3.93 6.62
N LYS A 106 2.93 -4.24 6.17
CA LYS A 106 3.96 -3.25 5.80
C LYS A 106 3.59 -2.53 4.50
N GLY A 107 2.81 -3.18 3.64
CA GLY A 107 2.10 -2.63 2.48
C GLY A 107 1.22 -1.44 2.85
N LEU A 108 0.36 -1.66 3.85
CA LEU A 108 -0.61 -0.71 4.40
C LEU A 108 0.02 0.49 5.14
N LYS A 109 1.30 0.49 5.52
CA LYS A 109 1.87 1.71 6.11
C LYS A 109 1.90 2.84 5.07
N PRO A 110 1.30 4.02 5.35
CA PRO A 110 1.39 5.15 4.44
C PRO A 110 2.86 5.52 4.25
N HIS A 111 3.26 5.65 3.00
CA HIS A 111 4.58 6.13 2.64
C HIS A 111 4.55 7.65 2.39
N TYR A 112 5.64 8.21 1.88
CA TYR A 112 5.78 9.64 1.59
C TYR A 112 6.19 9.91 0.12
N ASP A 113 6.31 8.86 -0.70
CA ASP A 113 6.60 8.95 -2.15
C ASP A 113 5.33 8.95 -3.02
N ASP A 114 4.20 9.27 -2.41
CA ASP A 114 2.84 9.10 -2.93
C ASP A 114 1.95 10.32 -2.65
N ASP A 115 0.79 10.34 -3.30
CA ASP A 115 -0.21 11.40 -3.20
C ASP A 115 -1.39 10.99 -2.27
N SER A 116 -2.12 11.96 -1.71
CA SER A 116 -3.25 11.68 -0.81
C SER A 116 -4.33 10.79 -1.43
N VAL A 117 -4.57 10.91 -2.76
CA VAL A 117 -5.53 10.03 -3.46
C VAL A 117 -4.96 8.63 -3.69
N ASP A 118 -3.63 8.45 -3.75
CA ASP A 118 -3.05 7.11 -3.79
C ASP A 118 -3.30 6.39 -2.45
N ARG A 119 -3.11 7.10 -1.33
CA ARG A 119 -3.40 6.60 0.02
C ARG A 119 -4.88 6.21 0.18
N LEU A 120 -5.82 6.94 -0.44
CA LEU A 120 -7.23 6.56 -0.51
C LEU A 120 -7.43 5.17 -1.13
N ASN A 121 -6.61 4.79 -2.12
CA ASN A 121 -6.72 3.54 -2.85
C ASN A 121 -5.99 2.37 -2.20
N TYR A 122 -4.73 2.53 -1.80
CA TYR A 122 -3.95 1.38 -1.27
C TYR A 122 -4.00 1.22 0.25
N TYR A 123 -4.44 2.25 0.99
CA TYR A 123 -4.51 2.21 2.45
C TYR A 123 -5.95 2.24 2.97
N PHE A 124 -6.68 3.33 2.74
CA PHE A 124 -7.99 3.51 3.35
C PHE A 124 -9.04 2.53 2.81
N THR A 125 -9.12 2.32 1.49
CA THR A 125 -10.11 1.40 0.89
C THR A 125 -9.87 -0.07 1.29
N PRO A 126 -8.63 -0.63 1.25
CA PRO A 126 -8.33 -1.95 1.78
C PRO A 126 -8.62 -2.12 3.27
N MET A 127 -8.26 -1.13 4.09
CA MET A 127 -8.54 -1.17 5.54
C MET A 127 -10.05 -1.27 5.80
N LEU A 128 -10.84 -0.48 5.08
CA LEU A 128 -12.30 -0.49 5.15
C LEU A 128 -12.92 -1.81 4.66
N LEU A 129 -12.42 -2.38 3.56
CA LEU A 129 -12.83 -3.70 3.06
C LEU A 129 -12.50 -4.82 4.06
N VAL A 130 -11.31 -4.79 4.69
CA VAL A 130 -10.92 -5.75 5.73
C VAL A 130 -11.81 -5.63 6.97
N ILE A 131 -12.17 -4.42 7.41
CA ILE A 131 -13.09 -4.21 8.53
C ILE A 131 -14.47 -4.83 8.24
N PHE A 132 -15.02 -4.63 7.04
CA PHE A 132 -16.28 -5.28 6.65
C PHE A 132 -16.16 -6.79 6.52
N ALA A 133 -15.07 -7.30 5.92
CA ALA A 133 -14.82 -8.74 5.83
C ALA A 133 -14.76 -9.41 7.22
N LEU A 134 -14.07 -8.80 8.19
CA LEU A 134 -14.01 -9.29 9.57
C LEU A 134 -15.37 -9.22 10.29
N THR A 135 -16.12 -8.12 10.09
CA THR A 135 -17.45 -7.92 10.70
C THR A 135 -18.45 -8.95 10.20
N LEU A 136 -18.49 -9.18 8.88
CA LEU A 136 -19.37 -10.19 8.28
C LEU A 136 -18.93 -11.61 8.65
N SER A 137 -17.62 -11.90 8.69
CA SER A 137 -17.10 -13.18 9.19
C SER A 137 -17.53 -13.46 10.63
N ALA A 138 -17.49 -12.45 11.52
CA ALA A 138 -17.93 -12.61 12.90
C ALA A 138 -19.43 -12.96 12.98
N LYS A 139 -20.28 -12.30 12.19
CA LYS A 139 -21.72 -12.63 12.12
C LYS A 139 -21.98 -14.01 11.47
N GLN A 140 -21.13 -14.44 10.54
CA GLN A 140 -21.26 -15.71 9.82
C GLN A 140 -20.80 -16.94 10.61
N TYR A 141 -19.73 -16.82 11.41
CA TYR A 141 -19.12 -17.95 12.11
C TYR A 141 -19.35 -17.98 13.63
N VAL A 142 -19.63 -16.84 14.26
CA VAL A 142 -19.85 -16.74 15.72
C VAL A 142 -21.32 -16.45 16.05
N GLY A 143 -22.01 -15.73 15.17
CA GLY A 143 -23.46 -15.55 15.27
C GLY A 143 -24.24 -16.69 14.61
N GLN A 144 -25.57 -16.65 14.77
CA GLN A 144 -26.49 -17.41 13.91
C GLN A 144 -26.65 -16.64 12.59
N PRO A 145 -26.25 -17.19 11.43
CA PRO A 145 -26.36 -16.50 10.13
C PRO A 145 -27.75 -16.66 9.49
N ILE A 146 -28.41 -17.77 9.81
CA ILE A 146 -29.74 -18.20 9.37
C ILE A 146 -30.51 -18.70 10.59
N GLN A 147 -31.84 -18.58 10.57
CA GLN A 147 -32.76 -19.25 11.51
C GLN A 147 -33.93 -19.82 10.72
N CYS A 148 -34.41 -21.03 11.02
CA CYS A 148 -35.45 -21.68 10.21
C CYS A 148 -36.73 -21.99 10.98
N TRP A 149 -37.88 -21.81 10.34
CA TRP A 149 -39.19 -22.22 10.84
C TRP A 149 -39.38 -23.72 10.62
N ILE A 150 -39.25 -24.49 11.69
CA ILE A 150 -39.17 -25.96 11.66
C ILE A 150 -40.41 -26.57 12.34
N PRO A 151 -40.92 -27.73 11.86
CA PRO A 151 -42.09 -28.38 12.46
C PRO A 151 -41.90 -28.75 13.95
N ALA A 152 -42.95 -28.56 14.76
CA ALA A 152 -42.91 -28.71 16.22
C ALA A 152 -42.51 -30.11 16.74
N GLN A 153 -42.56 -31.15 15.90
CA GLN A 153 -42.08 -32.49 16.24
C GLN A 153 -40.55 -32.66 16.16
N PHE A 154 -39.79 -31.65 15.70
CA PHE A 154 -38.34 -31.70 15.67
C PHE A 154 -37.75 -31.35 17.04
N THR A 155 -36.73 -32.10 17.46
CA THR A 155 -35.94 -31.74 18.64
C THR A 155 -34.98 -30.59 18.33
N GLY A 156 -34.53 -29.83 19.33
CA GLY A 156 -33.56 -28.74 19.12
C GLY A 156 -32.22 -29.17 18.48
N ALA A 157 -31.85 -30.45 18.58
CA ALA A 157 -30.70 -30.99 17.85
C ALA A 157 -30.98 -31.17 16.35
N TRP A 158 -32.22 -31.46 15.95
CA TRP A 158 -32.64 -31.54 14.55
C TRP A 158 -32.88 -30.15 13.95
N GLU A 159 -33.32 -29.18 14.77
CA GLU A 159 -33.34 -27.76 14.42
C GLU A 159 -31.95 -27.28 14.03
N GLN A 160 -30.96 -27.43 14.93
CA GLN A 160 -29.57 -27.07 14.65
C GLN A 160 -28.99 -27.82 13.45
N TYR A 161 -29.33 -29.10 13.24
CA TYR A 161 -28.91 -29.83 12.04
C TYR A 161 -29.51 -29.21 10.77
N SER A 162 -30.80 -28.92 10.76
CA SER A 162 -31.50 -28.37 9.59
C SER A 162 -31.01 -26.97 9.25
N GLU A 163 -30.82 -26.10 10.25
CA GLU A 163 -30.25 -24.75 10.05
C GLU A 163 -28.84 -24.80 9.45
N ASN A 164 -27.96 -25.65 9.98
CA ASN A 164 -26.61 -25.81 9.45
C ASN A 164 -26.60 -26.45 8.04
N TYR A 165 -27.49 -27.40 7.78
CA TYR A 165 -27.66 -28.01 6.46
C TYR A 165 -28.10 -26.95 5.43
N CYS A 166 -29.16 -26.20 5.73
CA CYS A 166 -29.68 -25.12 4.89
C CYS A 166 -28.67 -23.97 4.70
N PHE A 167 -27.84 -23.69 5.70
CA PHE A 167 -26.77 -22.70 5.53
C PHE A 167 -25.72 -23.16 4.50
N VAL A 168 -25.40 -24.46 4.45
CA VAL A 168 -24.34 -25.04 3.61
C VAL A 168 -24.83 -25.38 2.20
N GLN A 169 -26.02 -25.97 2.05
CA GLN A 169 -26.60 -26.42 0.77
C GLN A 169 -27.31 -25.31 -0.03
N ASN A 170 -27.05 -24.04 0.32
CA ASN A 170 -27.78 -22.86 -0.17
C ASN A 170 -29.27 -22.86 0.19
N THR A 171 -29.93 -21.75 -0.14
CA THR A 171 -31.38 -21.58 -0.06
C THR A 171 -31.85 -20.88 -1.34
N TYR A 172 -33.10 -21.04 -1.73
CA TYR A 172 -33.66 -20.40 -2.93
C TYR A 172 -34.69 -19.33 -2.55
N PHE A 173 -34.83 -18.32 -3.41
CA PHE A 173 -35.81 -17.24 -3.20
C PHE A 173 -36.97 -17.37 -4.17
N ILE A 174 -38.19 -17.28 -3.62
CA ILE A 174 -39.43 -17.15 -4.36
C ILE A 174 -40.20 -16.00 -3.73
N ARG A 175 -40.81 -15.15 -4.58
CA ARG A 175 -41.63 -14.05 -4.09
C ARG A 175 -42.88 -14.57 -3.37
N PRO A 176 -43.35 -13.91 -2.28
CA PRO A 176 -44.49 -14.40 -1.49
C PRO A 176 -45.81 -14.55 -2.26
N ASP A 177 -45.96 -13.90 -3.42
CA ASP A 177 -47.13 -13.98 -4.31
C ASP A 177 -47.24 -15.31 -5.07
N ARG A 178 -46.17 -16.12 -5.11
CA ARG A 178 -46.08 -17.33 -5.94
C ARG A 178 -46.09 -18.61 -5.11
N TYR A 179 -46.75 -19.63 -5.66
CA TYR A 179 -46.65 -21.00 -5.15
C TYR A 179 -45.25 -21.56 -5.34
N ILE A 180 -44.83 -22.44 -4.42
CA ILE A 180 -43.58 -23.18 -4.52
C ILE A 180 -43.70 -24.17 -5.70
N PRO A 181 -42.80 -24.15 -6.70
CA PRO A 181 -42.88 -25.04 -7.85
C PRO A 181 -42.55 -26.48 -7.47
N ASP A 182 -43.26 -27.42 -8.11
CA ASP A 182 -43.02 -28.86 -7.97
C ASP A 182 -41.70 -29.30 -8.62
N SER A 183 -41.31 -28.62 -9.71
CA SER A 183 -40.04 -28.86 -10.42
C SER A 183 -38.85 -28.57 -9.51
N THR A 184 -37.95 -29.55 -9.35
CA THR A 184 -36.68 -29.34 -8.62
C THR A 184 -35.78 -28.36 -9.34
N GLN A 185 -35.73 -28.44 -10.67
CA GLN A 185 -34.87 -27.59 -11.50
C GLN A 185 -35.20 -26.10 -11.35
N GLU A 186 -36.49 -25.73 -11.27
CA GLU A 186 -36.89 -24.33 -11.06
C GLU A 186 -36.50 -23.81 -9.67
N ARG A 187 -36.30 -24.69 -8.68
CA ARG A 187 -35.85 -24.33 -7.32
C ARG A 187 -34.34 -24.14 -7.30
N GLU A 188 -33.61 -25.06 -7.94
CA GLU A 188 -32.16 -25.01 -8.16
C GLU A 188 -31.76 -23.74 -8.94
N ASP A 189 -32.49 -23.40 -10.01
CA ASP A 189 -32.28 -22.19 -10.83
C ASP A 189 -32.47 -20.86 -10.04
N ASN A 190 -33.19 -20.90 -8.91
CA ASN A 190 -33.44 -19.75 -8.03
C ASN A 190 -32.60 -19.78 -6.74
N GLU A 191 -31.60 -20.66 -6.64
CA GLU A 191 -30.70 -20.72 -5.49
C GLU A 191 -29.82 -19.47 -5.34
N ILE A 192 -29.63 -19.06 -4.08
CA ILE A 192 -28.69 -18.03 -3.69
C ILE A 192 -27.62 -18.59 -2.76
N GLY A 193 -26.37 -18.64 -3.24
CA GLY A 193 -25.19 -19.06 -2.47
C GLY A 193 -24.16 -17.95 -2.21
N TYR A 194 -24.33 -16.76 -2.79
CA TYR A 194 -23.31 -15.71 -2.76
C TYR A 194 -22.95 -15.25 -1.33
N TYR A 195 -23.91 -15.24 -0.39
CA TYR A 195 -23.70 -14.74 0.97
C TYR A 195 -22.59 -15.49 1.72
N GLN A 196 -22.36 -16.76 1.42
CA GLN A 196 -21.29 -17.57 2.02
C GLN A 196 -19.89 -17.03 1.67
N TRP A 197 -19.75 -16.45 0.47
CA TRP A 197 -18.48 -16.05 -0.14
C TRP A 197 -18.10 -14.59 0.11
N VAL A 198 -19.06 -13.77 0.57
CA VAL A 198 -18.90 -12.32 0.77
C VAL A 198 -17.61 -11.94 1.52
N PRO A 199 -17.27 -12.53 2.70
CA PRO A 199 -16.09 -12.09 3.44
C PRO A 199 -14.77 -12.42 2.70
N PHE A 200 -14.73 -13.55 1.99
CA PHE A 200 -13.57 -13.96 1.20
C PHE A 200 -13.36 -13.05 -0.01
N ILE A 201 -14.43 -12.70 -0.72
CA ILE A 201 -14.38 -11.77 -1.85
C ILE A 201 -13.91 -10.40 -1.37
N LEU A 202 -14.47 -9.84 -0.29
CA LEU A 202 -14.01 -8.56 0.28
C LEU A 202 -12.52 -8.58 0.66
N GLY A 203 -12.04 -9.69 1.23
CA GLY A 203 -10.61 -9.91 1.52
C GLY A 203 -9.73 -9.93 0.27
N ILE A 204 -10.16 -10.62 -0.79
CA ILE A 204 -9.46 -10.63 -2.09
C ILE A 204 -9.47 -9.22 -2.71
N GLN A 205 -10.60 -8.52 -2.68
CA GLN A 205 -10.70 -7.14 -3.18
C GLN A 205 -9.73 -6.20 -2.45
N ALA A 206 -9.57 -6.34 -1.13
CA ALA A 206 -8.59 -5.56 -0.36
C ALA A 206 -7.14 -5.83 -0.81
N ILE A 207 -6.79 -7.09 -1.12
CA ILE A 207 -5.47 -7.46 -1.67
C ILE A 207 -5.27 -6.86 -3.06
N LEU A 208 -6.27 -6.94 -3.95
CA LEU A 208 -6.20 -6.41 -5.31
C LEU A 208 -5.92 -4.89 -5.33
N PHE A 209 -6.49 -4.13 -4.40
CA PHE A 209 -6.22 -2.69 -4.24
C PHE A 209 -4.76 -2.37 -3.87
N GLY A 210 -4.02 -3.32 -3.28
CA GLY A 210 -2.59 -3.18 -3.01
C GLY A 210 -1.68 -3.35 -4.23
N ILE A 211 -2.17 -3.92 -5.34
CA ILE A 211 -1.35 -4.28 -6.51
C ILE A 211 -0.67 -3.07 -7.19
N PRO A 212 -1.33 -1.92 -7.43
CA PRO A 212 -0.66 -0.77 -8.06
C PRO A 212 0.45 -0.18 -7.18
N ALA A 213 0.24 -0.15 -5.85
CA ALA A 213 1.26 0.29 -4.88
C ALA A 213 2.46 -0.67 -4.86
N LEU A 214 2.21 -1.97 -4.91
CA LEU A 214 3.24 -3.00 -5.03
C LEU A 214 4.04 -2.84 -6.32
N PHE A 215 3.36 -2.63 -7.45
CA PHE A 215 4.01 -2.42 -8.74
C PHE A 215 4.98 -1.24 -8.70
N TRP A 216 4.56 -0.08 -8.17
CA TRP A 216 5.45 1.08 -7.97
C TRP A 216 6.69 0.73 -7.15
N ARG A 217 6.51 0.09 -5.99
CA ARG A 217 7.60 -0.24 -5.05
C ARG A 217 8.62 -1.22 -5.62
N LEU A 218 8.20 -2.12 -6.52
CA LEU A 218 9.09 -3.08 -7.20
C LEU A 218 9.82 -2.49 -8.41
N THR A 219 9.28 -1.42 -9.02
CA THR A 219 9.78 -0.86 -10.28
C THR A 219 10.53 0.46 -10.11
N ASN A 220 10.28 1.24 -9.05
CA ASN A 220 10.89 2.56 -8.87
C ASN A 220 12.44 2.51 -8.81
N TRP A 221 13.03 1.46 -8.22
CA TRP A 221 14.48 1.23 -8.18
C TRP A 221 15.13 1.17 -9.56
N GLN A 222 14.40 0.70 -10.59
CA GLN A 222 14.93 0.59 -11.97
C GLN A 222 15.23 1.95 -12.61
N SER A 223 14.74 3.06 -12.02
CA SER A 223 15.09 4.41 -12.45
C SER A 223 16.52 4.83 -12.09
N GLY A 224 17.18 4.10 -11.18
CA GLY A 224 18.47 4.51 -10.58
C GLY A 224 18.33 5.60 -9.50
N ILE A 225 17.13 6.15 -9.29
CA ILE A 225 16.88 7.23 -8.32
C ILE A 225 16.20 6.66 -7.07
N ALA A 226 16.82 6.85 -5.91
CA ALA A 226 16.26 6.45 -4.62
C ALA A 226 15.17 7.42 -4.12
N VAL A 227 14.06 7.54 -4.86
CA VAL A 227 12.96 8.52 -4.62
C VAL A 227 12.49 8.52 -3.16
N LYS A 228 12.27 7.34 -2.57
CA LYS A 228 11.86 7.19 -1.16
C LYS A 228 12.90 7.74 -0.17
N SER A 229 14.19 7.65 -0.49
CA SER A 229 15.26 8.23 0.33
C SER A 229 15.26 9.76 0.23
N ILE A 230 15.22 10.28 -1.00
CA ILE A 230 15.23 11.72 -1.30
C ILE A 230 14.07 12.44 -0.59
N ILE A 231 12.84 11.93 -0.72
CA ILE A 231 11.67 12.58 -0.11
C ILE A 231 11.69 12.46 1.41
N ARG A 232 12.23 11.36 1.96
CA ARG A 232 12.44 11.22 3.40
C ARG A 232 13.46 12.25 3.91
N MET A 233 14.62 12.38 3.27
CA MET A 233 15.63 13.39 3.64
C MET A 233 15.07 14.81 3.55
N ALA A 234 14.31 15.12 2.49
CA ALA A 234 13.64 16.42 2.34
C ALA A 234 12.65 16.68 3.49
N ARG A 235 11.78 15.71 3.82
CA ARG A 235 10.83 15.86 4.93
C ARG A 235 11.51 15.97 6.29
N ASP A 236 12.54 15.17 6.54
CA ASP A 236 13.31 15.21 7.77
C ASP A 236 14.02 16.58 7.91
N THR A 237 14.53 17.14 6.80
CA THR A 237 15.07 18.52 6.72
C THR A 237 14.01 19.60 6.94
N SER A 238 12.78 19.43 6.44
CA SER A 238 11.67 20.37 6.67
C SER A 238 11.30 20.50 8.15
N ASN A 239 11.59 19.50 8.97
CA ASN A 239 11.31 19.49 10.40
C ASN A 239 12.48 20.02 11.25
N MET A 240 13.58 20.47 10.63
CA MET A 240 14.75 21.01 11.33
C MET A 240 14.64 22.53 11.55
N ASN A 241 15.37 23.02 12.56
CA ASN A 241 15.52 24.45 12.83
C ASN A 241 16.15 25.19 11.64
N VAL A 242 15.76 26.45 11.45
CA VAL A 242 16.10 27.29 10.29
C VAL A 242 17.62 27.35 10.02
N ASP A 243 18.44 27.49 11.06
CA ASP A 243 19.90 27.66 10.92
C ASP A 243 20.59 26.45 10.27
N ARG A 244 20.13 25.22 10.58
CA ARG A 244 20.66 23.97 10.00
C ARG A 244 20.00 23.56 8.69
N ARG A 245 18.87 24.19 8.35
CA ARG A 245 18.10 23.86 7.16
C ARG A 245 18.84 24.22 5.87
N HIS A 246 19.52 25.37 5.81
CA HIS A 246 20.23 25.79 4.59
C HIS A 246 21.33 24.81 4.16
N GLU A 247 22.16 24.34 5.09
CA GLU A 247 23.19 23.33 4.83
C GLU A 247 22.55 22.00 4.41
N SER A 248 21.54 21.55 5.15
CA SER A 248 20.82 20.29 4.88
C SER A 248 20.11 20.29 3.52
N VAL A 249 19.52 21.42 3.11
CA VAL A 249 18.96 21.60 1.76
C VAL A 249 20.05 21.47 0.69
N GLY A 250 21.24 22.02 0.92
CA GLY A 250 22.37 21.88 0.00
C GLY A 250 22.80 20.42 -0.23
N ILE A 251 22.71 19.58 0.81
CA ILE A 251 22.94 18.13 0.75
C ILE A 251 21.82 17.43 -0.05
N VAL A 252 20.54 17.74 0.22
CA VAL A 252 19.42 17.19 -0.55
C VAL A 252 19.50 17.60 -2.03
N ALA A 253 19.86 18.86 -2.31
CA ALA A 253 20.09 19.37 -3.66
C ALA A 253 21.26 18.66 -4.35
N ALA A 254 22.36 18.37 -3.64
CA ALA A 254 23.45 17.55 -4.18
C ALA A 254 22.94 16.16 -4.60
N HIS A 255 22.28 15.45 -3.67
CA HIS A 255 21.80 14.10 -3.93
C HIS A 255 20.78 14.06 -5.10
N VAL A 256 19.92 15.07 -5.24
CA VAL A 256 19.01 15.19 -6.40
C VAL A 256 19.77 15.45 -7.70
N HIS A 257 20.68 16.42 -7.71
CA HIS A 257 21.49 16.78 -8.89
C HIS A 257 22.32 15.59 -9.39
N ASP A 258 23.07 14.96 -8.49
CA ASP A 258 23.94 13.83 -8.81
C ASP A 258 23.13 12.61 -9.28
N SER A 259 21.97 12.34 -8.68
CA SER A 259 21.08 11.26 -9.13
C SER A 259 20.56 11.48 -10.55
N LEU A 260 20.12 12.71 -10.88
CA LEU A 260 19.65 13.07 -12.22
C LEU A 260 20.80 13.05 -13.24
N ARG A 261 21.99 13.50 -12.86
CA ARG A 261 23.20 13.49 -13.71
C ARG A 261 23.65 12.06 -14.01
N ILE A 262 23.73 11.18 -13.01
CA ILE A 262 24.08 9.76 -13.19
C ILE A 262 23.05 9.07 -14.10
N GLN A 263 21.75 9.30 -13.89
CA GLN A 263 20.68 8.84 -14.78
C GLN A 263 20.83 9.40 -16.21
N SER A 264 21.37 10.62 -16.38
CA SER A 264 21.59 11.17 -17.72
C SER A 264 22.74 10.49 -18.47
N GLN A 265 23.80 10.07 -17.77
CA GLN A 265 25.04 9.55 -18.36
C GLN A 265 24.97 8.04 -18.64
N LEU A 266 24.43 7.24 -17.71
CA LEU A 266 24.39 5.77 -17.82
C LEU A 266 23.59 5.25 -19.03
N TYR A 267 22.67 6.05 -19.58
CA TYR A 267 21.73 5.62 -20.62
C TYR A 267 22.08 6.14 -22.02
N GLN A 268 23.22 6.82 -22.19
CA GLN A 268 23.69 7.30 -23.50
C GLN A 268 24.27 6.18 -24.40
N THR A 269 24.43 4.96 -23.86
CA THR A 269 25.11 3.82 -24.51
C THR A 269 24.19 2.72 -25.04
N SER A 270 22.86 2.79 -24.85
CA SER A 270 21.92 1.73 -25.26
C SER A 270 20.87 2.20 -26.28
N SER A 271 20.97 1.69 -27.50
CA SER A 271 20.19 2.15 -28.66
C SER A 271 18.70 1.77 -28.60
N TRP A 272 18.36 0.56 -28.15
CA TRP A 272 17.01 -0.02 -28.31
C TRP A 272 15.95 0.46 -27.31
N CYS A 273 16.34 1.27 -26.31
CA CYS A 273 15.43 1.86 -25.31
C CYS A 273 15.46 3.40 -25.28
N SER A 274 16.14 4.06 -26.22
CA SER A 274 16.47 5.49 -26.13
C SER A 274 15.28 6.43 -25.89
N PHE A 275 14.08 6.13 -26.42
CA PHE A 275 12.90 6.99 -26.24
C PHE A 275 12.37 7.02 -24.80
N MET A 276 12.37 5.87 -24.10
CA MET A 276 11.76 5.76 -22.76
C MET A 276 12.69 6.25 -21.64
N TYR A 277 14.01 6.26 -21.88
CA TYR A 277 15.04 6.52 -20.87
C TYR A 277 15.73 7.90 -20.99
N ARG A 278 15.18 8.83 -21.78
CA ARG A 278 15.63 10.25 -21.89
C ARG A 278 15.29 11.12 -20.66
N GLY A 279 15.41 10.59 -19.43
CA GLY A 279 15.01 11.30 -18.20
C GLY A 279 13.50 11.58 -18.11
N ASN A 280 12.71 10.64 -18.62
CA ASN A 280 11.24 10.60 -18.59
C ASN A 280 10.71 9.23 -18.09
N TYR A 281 11.61 8.35 -17.62
CA TYR A 281 11.26 6.99 -17.23
C TYR A 281 10.46 6.98 -15.94
N LEU A 282 10.92 7.73 -14.93
CA LEU A 282 10.24 7.80 -13.64
C LEU A 282 8.86 8.47 -13.77
N THR A 283 8.77 9.50 -14.62
CA THR A 283 7.53 10.18 -14.98
C THR A 283 6.53 9.22 -15.62
N MET A 284 6.94 8.50 -16.65
CA MET A 284 6.07 7.55 -17.36
C MET A 284 5.66 6.38 -16.47
N LEU A 285 6.56 5.89 -15.61
CA LEU A 285 6.26 4.87 -14.62
C LEU A 285 5.21 5.34 -13.61
N TYR A 286 5.35 6.57 -13.10
CA TYR A 286 4.40 7.15 -12.16
C TYR A 286 3.02 7.36 -12.78
N LEU A 287 2.96 7.91 -14.01
CA LEU A 287 1.69 8.03 -14.76
C LEU A 287 1.06 6.66 -15.06
N PHE A 288 1.86 5.64 -15.37
CA PHE A 288 1.36 4.28 -15.56
C PHE A 288 0.79 3.69 -14.27
N VAL A 289 1.40 3.95 -13.11
CA VAL A 289 0.86 3.56 -11.79
C VAL A 289 -0.46 4.29 -11.50
N LYS A 290 -0.59 5.59 -11.81
CA LYS A 290 -1.86 6.33 -11.70
C LYS A 290 -2.95 5.71 -12.56
N PHE A 291 -2.62 5.30 -13.79
CA PHE A 291 -3.53 4.59 -14.67
C PHE A 291 -3.91 3.21 -14.11
N LEU A 292 -2.96 2.45 -13.55
CA LEU A 292 -3.25 1.17 -12.87
C LEU A 292 -4.19 1.34 -11.68
N TYR A 293 -4.07 2.41 -10.87
CA TYR A 293 -5.03 2.70 -9.81
C TYR A 293 -6.45 2.89 -10.36
N PHE A 294 -6.62 3.74 -11.39
CA PHE A 294 -7.92 3.97 -12.01
C PHE A 294 -8.52 2.68 -12.60
N LEU A 295 -7.71 1.91 -13.34
CA LEU A 295 -8.10 0.60 -13.87
C LEU A 295 -8.50 -0.39 -12.75
N GLN A 296 -7.82 -0.33 -11.59
CA GLN A 296 -8.19 -1.16 -10.45
C GLN A 296 -9.58 -0.80 -9.92
N VAL A 297 -9.90 0.48 -9.75
CA VAL A 297 -11.24 0.87 -9.28
C VAL A 297 -12.34 0.40 -10.25
N LEU A 298 -12.09 0.49 -11.57
CA LEU A 298 -13.01 -0.06 -12.57
C LEU A 298 -13.16 -1.59 -12.48
N LEU A 299 -12.07 -2.32 -12.30
CA LEU A 299 -12.11 -3.78 -12.11
C LEU A 299 -12.91 -4.15 -10.84
N GLN A 300 -12.78 -3.38 -9.77
CA GLN A 300 -13.53 -3.60 -8.53
C GLN A 300 -15.04 -3.39 -8.71
N PHE A 301 -15.45 -2.40 -9.51
CA PHE A 301 -16.84 -2.24 -9.92
C PHE A 301 -17.38 -3.45 -10.71
N VAL A 302 -16.57 -3.99 -11.64
CA VAL A 302 -16.94 -5.18 -12.42
C VAL A 302 -17.08 -6.41 -11.52
N ILE A 303 -16.13 -6.63 -10.59
CA ILE A 303 -16.21 -7.71 -9.59
C ILE A 303 -17.49 -7.56 -8.76
N LEU A 304 -17.79 -6.35 -8.27
CA LEU A 304 -18.97 -6.05 -7.47
C LEU A 304 -20.28 -6.37 -8.21
N ASN A 305 -20.39 -5.94 -9.48
CA ASN A 305 -21.59 -6.12 -10.29
C ASN A 305 -21.83 -7.59 -10.64
N ASN A 306 -20.77 -8.29 -11.05
CA ASN A 306 -20.83 -9.70 -11.44
C ASN A 306 -21.16 -10.59 -10.23
N PHE A 307 -20.54 -10.33 -9.07
CA PHE A 307 -20.79 -11.10 -7.85
C PHE A 307 -22.24 -11.03 -7.35
N LEU A 308 -22.90 -9.88 -7.50
CA LEU A 308 -24.31 -9.71 -7.15
C LEU A 308 -25.29 -10.12 -8.27
N THR A 309 -24.78 -10.60 -9.42
CA THR A 309 -25.56 -11.03 -10.59
C THR A 309 -26.61 -9.99 -11.04
N THR A 310 -26.27 -8.71 -10.92
CA THR A 310 -27.19 -7.60 -11.25
C THR A 310 -27.14 -7.26 -12.73
N SER A 311 -28.31 -7.13 -13.35
CA SER A 311 -28.46 -6.83 -14.80
C SER A 311 -27.96 -5.44 -15.21
N TYR A 312 -27.71 -4.54 -14.24
CA TYR A 312 -27.36 -3.15 -14.48
C TYR A 312 -26.14 -2.72 -13.65
N THR A 313 -25.12 -2.16 -14.30
CA THR A 313 -23.88 -1.67 -13.66
C THR A 313 -24.10 -0.58 -12.60
N PHE A 314 -25.20 0.16 -12.73
CA PHE A 314 -25.61 1.23 -11.81
C PHE A 314 -26.68 0.76 -10.79
N TRP A 315 -26.73 -0.53 -10.46
CA TRP A 315 -27.70 -1.08 -9.50
C TRP A 315 -27.73 -0.32 -8.17
N GLY A 316 -26.61 0.26 -7.70
CA GLY A 316 -26.57 1.03 -6.46
C GLY A 316 -27.48 2.27 -6.46
N PHE A 317 -27.64 2.94 -7.61
CA PHE A 317 -28.64 4.01 -7.76
C PHE A 317 -30.06 3.44 -7.85
N GLY A 318 -30.24 2.28 -8.49
CA GLY A 318 -31.53 1.58 -8.56
C GLY A 318 -32.04 1.19 -7.18
N ILE A 319 -31.25 0.47 -6.39
CA ILE A 319 -31.62 0.04 -5.04
C ILE A 319 -31.78 1.25 -4.09
N LEU A 320 -30.97 2.30 -4.21
CA LEU A 320 -31.19 3.53 -3.43
C LEU A 320 -32.54 4.20 -3.79
N ASN A 321 -32.85 4.29 -5.09
CA ASN A 321 -34.13 4.82 -5.56
C ASN A 321 -35.31 3.97 -5.06
N ASP A 322 -35.19 2.65 -5.13
CA ASP A 322 -36.25 1.72 -4.74
C ASP A 322 -36.49 1.78 -3.23
N LEU A 323 -35.43 1.89 -2.43
CA LEU A 323 -35.49 2.12 -0.99
C LEU A 323 -36.12 3.47 -0.62
N ILE A 324 -35.87 4.54 -1.39
CA ILE A 324 -36.52 5.85 -1.21
C ILE A 324 -38.02 5.78 -1.51
N HIS A 325 -38.42 4.98 -2.51
CA HIS A 325 -39.82 4.78 -2.89
C HIS A 325 -40.53 3.69 -2.06
N GLY A 326 -39.85 3.08 -1.07
CA GLY A 326 -40.42 2.04 -0.21
C GLY A 326 -40.66 0.69 -0.90
N ARG A 327 -40.03 0.43 -2.05
CA ARG A 327 -40.10 -0.90 -2.71
C ARG A 327 -39.15 -1.88 -2.02
N GLU A 328 -39.69 -2.96 -1.50
CA GLU A 328 -38.96 -3.93 -0.67
C GLU A 328 -38.26 -5.03 -1.50
N TRP A 329 -37.48 -5.85 -0.79
CA TRP A 329 -36.81 -7.05 -1.31
C TRP A 329 -37.80 -8.10 -1.86
N GLU A 330 -39.06 -8.09 -1.40
CA GLU A 330 -40.12 -8.99 -1.85
C GLU A 330 -40.50 -8.76 -3.33
N GLU A 331 -40.54 -7.50 -3.77
CA GLU A 331 -40.84 -7.14 -5.17
C GLU A 331 -39.61 -7.20 -6.07
N SER A 332 -38.49 -6.68 -5.57
CA SER A 332 -37.24 -6.52 -6.33
C SER A 332 -36.42 -7.81 -6.45
N GLY A 333 -36.59 -8.76 -5.53
CA GLY A 333 -35.81 -10.00 -5.45
C GLY A 333 -34.32 -9.81 -5.11
N HIS A 334 -33.88 -8.57 -4.89
CA HIS A 334 -32.51 -8.27 -4.48
C HIS A 334 -32.38 -8.34 -2.95
N PHE A 335 -31.31 -8.99 -2.49
CA PHE A 335 -31.02 -9.20 -1.05
C PHE A 335 -32.20 -9.74 -0.22
N PRO A 336 -32.81 -10.89 -0.61
CA PRO A 336 -33.95 -11.44 0.11
C PRO A 336 -33.61 -11.77 1.56
N ARG A 337 -34.55 -11.46 2.46
CA ARG A 337 -34.42 -11.67 3.92
C ARG A 337 -35.06 -12.96 4.39
N VAL A 338 -36.00 -13.47 3.62
CA VAL A 338 -36.63 -14.78 3.81
C VAL A 338 -36.34 -15.64 2.58
N THR A 339 -35.94 -16.87 2.80
CA THR A 339 -35.63 -17.86 1.76
C THR A 339 -36.28 -19.19 2.10
N LEU A 340 -36.33 -20.09 1.13
CA LEU A 340 -36.80 -21.46 1.29
C LEU A 340 -35.61 -22.43 1.17
N CYS A 341 -35.63 -23.47 1.98
CA CYS A 341 -34.62 -24.53 1.99
C CYS A 341 -35.30 -25.89 1.82
N ASP A 342 -34.73 -26.73 0.97
CA ASP A 342 -35.04 -28.16 0.93
C ASP A 342 -33.94 -28.96 1.62
N PHE A 343 -34.31 -29.89 2.51
CA PHE A 343 -33.40 -30.90 3.03
C PHE A 343 -34.01 -32.30 2.93
N GLU A 344 -33.17 -33.28 2.60
CA GLU A 344 -33.57 -34.69 2.51
C GLU A 344 -33.09 -35.46 3.76
N VAL A 345 -34.03 -36.06 4.50
CA VAL A 345 -33.73 -37.02 5.56
C VAL A 345 -33.99 -38.43 5.05
N ARG A 346 -33.06 -39.36 5.32
CA ARG A 346 -33.21 -40.78 4.98
C ARG A 346 -33.75 -41.56 6.18
N VAL A 347 -34.93 -42.14 6.03
CA VAL A 347 -35.60 -42.93 7.09
C VAL A 347 -36.09 -44.25 6.47
N LEU A 348 -35.75 -45.37 7.12
CA LEU A 348 -36.17 -46.73 6.70
C LEU A 348 -35.90 -47.06 5.21
N GLY A 349 -34.83 -46.48 4.64
CA GLY A 349 -34.44 -46.68 3.24
C GLY A 349 -35.10 -45.73 2.23
N ASN A 350 -36.11 -44.94 2.63
CA ASN A 350 -36.74 -43.94 1.77
C ASN A 350 -36.17 -42.54 2.02
N LYS A 351 -36.29 -41.65 1.02
CA LYS A 351 -35.96 -40.22 1.12
C LYS A 351 -37.20 -39.42 1.46
N HIS A 352 -37.14 -38.62 2.52
CA HIS A 352 -38.17 -37.65 2.88
C HIS A 352 -37.62 -36.24 2.69
N ARG A 353 -38.17 -35.50 1.72
CA ARG A 353 -37.85 -34.08 1.49
C ARG A 353 -38.73 -33.22 2.40
N HIS A 354 -38.08 -32.33 3.15
CA HIS A 354 -38.74 -31.28 3.93
C HIS A 354 -38.38 -29.93 3.33
N THR A 355 -39.38 -29.07 3.14
CA THR A 355 -39.20 -27.67 2.77
C THR A 355 -39.49 -26.80 3.98
N VAL A 356 -38.54 -25.93 4.34
CA VAL A 356 -38.66 -25.00 5.49
C VAL A 356 -38.38 -23.57 5.06
N GLN A 357 -39.03 -22.62 5.73
CA GLN A 357 -38.82 -21.19 5.54
C GLN A 357 -37.73 -20.70 6.50
N CYS A 358 -36.74 -19.98 5.99
CA CYS A 358 -35.60 -19.53 6.78
C CYS A 358 -35.41 -18.00 6.67
N VAL A 359 -35.05 -17.38 7.79
CA VAL A 359 -34.72 -15.95 7.89
C VAL A 359 -33.20 -15.79 7.76
N LEU A 360 -32.77 -15.17 6.66
CA LEU A 360 -31.37 -15.03 6.28
C LEU A 360 -30.81 -13.70 6.81
N MET A 361 -30.61 -13.61 8.13
CA MET A 361 -30.13 -12.41 8.82
C MET A 361 -28.86 -11.80 8.22
N ILE A 362 -27.93 -12.64 7.74
CA ILE A 362 -26.67 -12.17 7.12
C ILE A 362 -26.92 -11.26 5.90
N ASN A 363 -28.01 -11.49 5.15
CA ASN A 363 -28.26 -10.75 3.91
C ASN A 363 -28.66 -9.29 4.17
N MET A 364 -29.32 -9.01 5.30
CA MET A 364 -29.62 -7.63 5.72
C MET A 364 -28.34 -6.83 6.00
N PHE A 365 -27.28 -7.46 6.52
CA PHE A 365 -25.98 -6.80 6.67
C PHE A 365 -25.28 -6.63 5.31
N ASN A 366 -25.33 -7.65 4.45
CA ASN A 366 -24.77 -7.57 3.09
C ASN A 366 -25.40 -6.42 2.29
N GLU A 367 -26.73 -6.27 2.32
CA GLU A 367 -27.47 -5.16 1.68
C GLU A 367 -26.86 -3.79 2.01
N LYS A 368 -26.64 -3.51 3.31
CA LYS A 368 -26.12 -2.21 3.77
C LYS A 368 -24.62 -2.03 3.50
N VAL A 369 -23.82 -3.09 3.66
CA VAL A 369 -22.38 -3.06 3.35
C VAL A 369 -22.16 -2.82 1.86
N TYR A 370 -22.87 -3.55 0.99
CA TYR A 370 -22.72 -3.42 -0.46
C TYR A 370 -23.24 -2.10 -1.00
N LEU A 371 -24.36 -1.58 -0.48
CA LEU A 371 -24.85 -0.24 -0.84
C LEU A 371 -23.81 0.83 -0.46
N PHE A 372 -23.27 0.79 0.77
CA PHE A 372 -22.22 1.71 1.20
C PHE A 372 -20.96 1.60 0.32
N LEU A 373 -20.49 0.37 0.05
CA LEU A 373 -19.30 0.12 -0.78
C LEU A 373 -19.46 0.62 -2.22
N TRP A 374 -20.67 0.54 -2.79
CA TRP A 374 -20.93 1.04 -4.13
C TRP A 374 -20.70 2.55 -4.23
N PHE A 375 -21.26 3.34 -3.29
CA PHE A 375 -21.03 4.78 -3.23
C PHE A 375 -19.58 5.16 -2.85
N TRP A 376 -18.94 4.38 -1.96
CA TRP A 376 -17.53 4.55 -1.63
C TRP A 376 -16.64 4.38 -2.87
N LEU A 377 -16.81 3.29 -3.62
CA LEU A 377 -16.06 3.04 -4.85
C LEU A 377 -16.32 4.11 -5.92
N LEU A 378 -17.53 4.67 -6.01
CA LEU A 378 -17.86 5.76 -6.93
C LEU A 378 -17.05 7.03 -6.59
N MET A 379 -17.01 7.40 -5.31
CA MET A 379 -16.18 8.51 -4.82
C MET A 379 -14.69 8.27 -5.11
N VAL A 380 -14.18 7.06 -4.86
CA VAL A 380 -12.78 6.70 -5.15
C VAL A 380 -12.49 6.73 -6.66
N ALA A 381 -13.42 6.31 -7.52
CA ALA A 381 -13.29 6.37 -8.97
C ALA A 381 -13.20 7.83 -9.48
N LEU A 382 -14.04 8.72 -8.96
CA LEU A 382 -14.02 10.13 -9.31
C LEU A 382 -12.73 10.81 -8.82
N ALA A 383 -12.32 10.55 -7.58
CA ALA A 383 -11.07 11.10 -7.02
C ALA A 383 -9.83 10.61 -7.79
N THR A 384 -9.77 9.32 -8.15
CA THR A 384 -8.65 8.76 -8.94
C THR A 384 -8.62 9.30 -10.36
N LEU A 385 -9.76 9.41 -11.04
CA LEU A 385 -9.84 9.99 -12.38
C LEU A 385 -9.36 11.44 -12.40
N VAL A 386 -9.83 12.27 -11.46
CA VAL A 386 -9.38 13.67 -11.32
C VAL A 386 -7.88 13.73 -11.03
N ASN A 387 -7.36 12.90 -10.13
CA ASN A 387 -5.92 12.88 -9.83
C ASN A 387 -5.08 12.45 -11.04
N LEU A 388 -5.50 11.40 -11.76
CA LEU A 388 -4.84 10.94 -12.98
C LEU A 388 -4.77 12.06 -14.02
N LEU A 389 -5.91 12.70 -14.33
CA LEU A 389 -5.97 13.81 -15.29
C LEU A 389 -5.08 14.98 -14.86
N GLN A 390 -5.10 15.36 -13.57
CA GLN A 390 -4.24 16.42 -13.04
C GLN A 390 -2.75 16.08 -13.19
N TRP A 391 -2.32 14.87 -12.84
CA TRP A 391 -0.91 14.47 -12.98
C TRP A 391 -0.47 14.36 -14.45
N THR A 392 -1.31 13.79 -15.32
CA THR A 392 -1.03 13.73 -16.77
C THR A 392 -0.84 15.13 -17.34
N VAL A 393 -1.75 16.06 -17.07
CA VAL A 393 -1.66 17.45 -17.58
C VAL A 393 -0.43 18.17 -17.01
N ARG A 394 -0.14 18.02 -15.70
CA ARG A 394 1.02 18.68 -15.05
C ARG A 394 2.37 18.16 -15.56
N LEU A 395 2.50 16.85 -15.78
CA LEU A 395 3.78 16.22 -16.16
C LEU A 395 4.02 16.22 -17.68
N THR A 396 2.99 16.03 -18.49
CA THR A 396 3.15 15.98 -19.96
C THR A 396 3.25 17.38 -20.58
N SER A 397 2.63 18.42 -20.00
CA SER A 397 2.68 19.78 -20.56
C SER A 397 3.98 20.52 -20.21
N PRO A 398 4.87 20.83 -21.19
CA PRO A 398 6.11 21.56 -20.93
C PRO A 398 5.85 22.99 -20.45
N SER A 399 4.72 23.58 -20.84
CA SER A 399 4.31 24.92 -20.42
C SER A 399 3.90 24.96 -18.94
N ILE A 400 3.26 23.89 -18.43
CA ILE A 400 2.88 23.78 -17.01
C ILE A 400 4.11 23.44 -16.17
N ARG A 401 4.98 22.53 -16.62
CA ARG A 401 6.27 22.24 -15.97
C ARG A 401 7.11 23.52 -15.79
N ARG A 402 7.26 24.34 -16.85
CA ARG A 402 7.95 25.64 -16.78
C ARG A 402 7.28 26.60 -15.81
N LYS A 403 5.95 26.78 -15.86
CA LYS A 403 5.22 27.64 -14.91
C LYS A 403 5.40 27.22 -13.44
N PHE A 404 5.39 25.92 -13.16
CA PHE A 404 5.62 25.38 -11.82
C PHE A 404 7.00 25.76 -11.28
N VAL A 405 8.09 25.42 -11.99
CA VAL A 405 9.46 25.76 -11.54
C VAL A 405 9.70 27.27 -11.48
N SER A 406 9.14 28.03 -12.44
CA SER A 406 9.23 29.50 -12.46
C SER A 406 8.60 30.14 -11.23
N THR A 407 7.56 29.54 -10.66
CA THR A 407 6.88 30.07 -9.45
C THR A 407 7.84 30.12 -8.26
N TYR A 408 8.66 29.09 -8.06
CA TYR A 408 9.65 29.05 -6.98
C TYR A 408 10.84 30.00 -7.23
N LEU A 409 11.42 30.01 -8.43
CA LEU A 409 12.56 30.88 -8.75
C LEU A 409 12.23 32.38 -8.73
N ARG A 410 10.96 32.75 -8.98
CA ARG A 410 10.49 34.14 -8.89
C ARG A 410 10.50 34.71 -7.47
N VAL A 411 10.39 33.87 -6.44
CA VAL A 411 10.39 34.32 -5.02
C VAL A 411 11.70 35.06 -4.69
N HIS A 412 12.83 34.58 -5.21
CA HIS A 412 14.15 35.20 -5.03
C HIS A 412 14.57 36.13 -6.18
N GLN A 413 13.63 36.49 -7.09
CA GLN A 413 13.88 37.33 -8.27
C GLN A 413 15.00 36.83 -9.21
N LEU A 414 15.35 35.52 -9.15
CA LEU A 414 16.47 34.93 -9.90
C LEU A 414 16.21 34.78 -11.41
N VAL A 415 14.95 34.95 -11.85
CA VAL A 415 14.55 34.94 -13.26
C VAL A 415 13.62 36.13 -13.48
N THR A 416 14.16 37.22 -14.02
CA THR A 416 13.40 38.40 -14.43
C THR A 416 12.79 38.18 -15.82
N PRO A 417 11.55 38.66 -16.07
CA PRO A 417 10.90 38.48 -17.37
C PRO A 417 11.56 39.30 -18.49
N ASP A 418 12.32 40.33 -18.14
CA ASP A 418 12.90 41.30 -19.07
C ASP A 418 14.23 40.83 -19.68
N ASP A 419 14.92 39.85 -19.07
CA ASP A 419 16.18 39.31 -19.58
C ASP A 419 16.00 38.02 -20.39
N VAL A 420 16.10 38.15 -21.71
CA VAL A 420 16.05 37.06 -22.70
C VAL A 420 17.21 36.06 -22.56
N SER A 421 18.29 36.41 -21.88
CA SER A 421 19.40 35.50 -21.59
C SER A 421 19.06 34.58 -20.41
N SER A 422 18.61 35.12 -19.27
CA SER A 422 18.12 34.34 -18.13
C SER A 422 16.97 33.41 -18.51
N LEU A 423 16.04 33.86 -19.35
CA LEU A 423 14.91 33.03 -19.80
C LEU A 423 15.36 31.81 -20.60
N ARG A 424 16.37 31.97 -21.48
CA ARG A 424 16.96 30.84 -22.24
C ARG A 424 17.76 29.89 -21.35
N ALA A 425 18.45 30.39 -20.32
CA ALA A 425 19.09 29.55 -19.31
C ALA A 425 18.04 28.76 -18.50
N PHE A 426 16.93 29.40 -18.12
CA PHE A 426 15.82 28.77 -17.40
C PHE A 426 15.16 27.64 -18.22
N GLU A 427 14.95 27.84 -19.52
CA GLU A 427 14.42 26.78 -20.39
C GLU A 427 15.39 25.59 -20.50
N ARG A 428 16.70 25.83 -20.63
CA ARG A 428 17.72 24.75 -20.60
C ARG A 428 17.68 23.98 -19.28
N PHE A 429 17.60 24.65 -18.14
CA PHE A 429 17.52 24.00 -16.83
C PHE A 429 16.30 23.09 -16.73
N VAL A 430 15.10 23.59 -17.06
CA VAL A 430 13.87 22.78 -16.95
C VAL A 430 13.81 21.65 -17.97
N GLU A 431 14.36 21.82 -19.18
CA GLU A 431 14.25 20.82 -20.25
C GLU A 431 15.42 19.83 -20.34
N LYS A 432 16.67 20.26 -20.12
CA LYS A 432 17.87 19.42 -20.28
C LYS A 432 18.42 18.86 -18.97
N ASP A 433 18.38 19.66 -17.90
CA ASP A 433 18.99 19.31 -16.61
C ASP A 433 17.97 18.61 -15.70
N LEU A 434 16.94 19.33 -15.25
CA LEU A 434 15.87 18.80 -14.39
C LEU A 434 14.92 17.84 -15.13
N ARG A 435 14.74 18.01 -16.45
CA ARG A 435 13.92 17.17 -17.34
C ARG A 435 12.48 16.97 -16.82
N SER A 436 11.86 15.82 -17.10
CA SER A 436 10.54 15.49 -16.55
C SER A 436 10.68 14.79 -15.20
N ASP A 437 11.62 13.86 -15.07
CA ASP A 437 11.82 13.06 -13.86
C ASP A 437 12.19 13.91 -12.64
N GLY A 438 13.03 14.95 -12.80
CA GLY A 438 13.33 15.91 -11.74
C GLY A 438 12.15 16.81 -11.37
N VAL A 439 11.33 17.23 -12.35
CA VAL A 439 10.11 18.01 -12.06
C VAL A 439 9.08 17.17 -11.30
N LEU A 440 8.99 15.87 -11.55
CA LEU A 440 8.20 14.94 -10.73
C LEU A 440 8.74 14.88 -9.29
N ILE A 441 10.05 14.74 -9.09
CA ILE A 441 10.66 14.70 -7.75
C ILE A 441 10.37 16.00 -6.99
N VAL A 442 10.54 17.17 -7.61
CA VAL A 442 10.23 18.49 -7.00
C VAL A 442 8.72 18.59 -6.65
N ASN A 443 7.82 18.09 -7.50
CA ASN A 443 6.38 18.01 -7.18
C ASN A 443 6.07 17.11 -5.98
N LEU A 444 6.75 15.96 -5.86
CA LEU A 444 6.58 15.04 -4.73
C LEU A 444 7.13 15.61 -3.42
N ILE A 445 8.23 16.38 -3.50
CA ILE A 445 8.82 17.10 -2.36
C ILE A 445 7.90 18.23 -1.89
N SER A 446 7.38 19.08 -2.79
CA SER A 446 6.39 20.12 -2.45
C SER A 446 5.19 19.54 -1.69
N LYS A 447 4.63 18.42 -2.18
CA LYS A 447 3.47 17.76 -1.55
C LYS A 447 3.75 17.13 -0.18
N ASN A 448 4.98 16.72 0.14
CA ASN A 448 5.29 15.96 1.37
C ASN A 448 6.19 16.71 2.38
N ALA A 449 6.91 17.74 1.94
CA ALA A 449 7.83 18.57 2.72
C ALA A 449 7.58 20.08 2.59
N GLY A 450 6.57 20.49 1.80
CA GLY A 450 6.09 21.87 1.72
C GLY A 450 6.84 22.77 0.74
N ASP A 451 6.19 23.88 0.38
CA ASP A 451 6.68 24.79 -0.66
C ASP A 451 7.89 25.62 -0.25
N ILE A 452 8.05 25.95 1.05
CA ILE A 452 9.19 26.75 1.51
C ILE A 452 10.50 25.96 1.31
N LEU A 453 10.54 24.68 1.71
CA LEU A 453 11.72 23.82 1.48
C LEU A 453 11.96 23.62 -0.02
N THR A 454 10.88 23.48 -0.79
CA THR A 454 10.96 23.32 -2.25
C THR A 454 11.55 24.57 -2.91
N THR A 455 11.27 25.77 -2.38
CA THR A 455 11.85 27.04 -2.86
C THR A 455 13.36 27.06 -2.67
N ASP A 456 13.84 26.73 -1.46
CA ASP A 456 15.27 26.65 -1.15
C ASP A 456 15.97 25.58 -2.04
N LEU A 457 15.34 24.42 -2.20
CA LEU A 457 15.85 23.30 -2.98
C LEU A 457 15.98 23.66 -4.47
N VAL A 458 14.93 24.23 -5.08
CA VAL A 458 14.94 24.64 -6.49
C VAL A 458 15.98 25.75 -6.72
N THR A 459 16.15 26.66 -5.76
CA THR A 459 17.18 27.70 -5.79
C THR A 459 18.60 27.11 -5.73
N SER A 460 18.83 26.12 -4.86
CA SER A 460 20.12 25.42 -4.77
C SER A 460 20.45 24.61 -6.03
N LEU A 461 19.45 23.93 -6.62
CA LEU A 461 19.59 23.22 -7.89
C LEU A 461 19.92 24.18 -9.05
N TRP A 462 19.26 25.34 -9.12
CA TRP A 462 19.56 26.38 -10.10
C TRP A 462 21.00 26.91 -9.98
N GLY A 463 21.49 27.13 -8.77
CA GLY A 463 22.89 27.52 -8.54
C GLY A 463 23.89 26.48 -9.08
N LYS A 464 23.65 25.19 -8.80
CA LYS A 464 24.50 24.08 -9.29
C LYS A 464 24.49 23.95 -10.82
N PHE A 465 23.34 24.17 -11.45
CA PHE A 465 23.22 24.23 -12.91
C PHE A 465 24.07 25.35 -13.51
N LEU A 466 24.07 26.56 -12.93
CA LEU A 466 24.89 27.67 -13.40
C LEU A 466 26.39 27.39 -13.27
N GLU A 467 26.82 26.78 -12.15
CA GLU A 467 28.21 26.35 -12.00
C GLU A 467 28.65 25.31 -13.05
N ASP A 468 27.77 24.36 -13.40
CA ASP A 468 28.07 23.33 -14.41
C ASP A 468 28.12 23.91 -15.84
N GLU A 469 27.25 24.87 -16.20
CA GLU A 469 27.35 25.62 -17.48
C GLU A 469 28.63 26.49 -17.52
N GLU A 470 29.05 27.11 -16.41
CA GLU A 470 30.31 27.86 -16.33
C GLU A 470 31.52 26.94 -16.52
N LYS A 471 31.57 25.81 -15.80
CA LYS A 471 32.62 24.78 -15.95
C LYS A 471 32.67 24.23 -17.38
N SER A 472 31.51 24.08 -18.04
CA SER A 472 31.43 23.68 -19.45
C SER A 472 31.99 24.76 -20.39
N SER A 473 31.68 26.02 -20.14
CA SER A 473 32.14 27.16 -20.95
C SER A 473 33.67 27.32 -20.87
N ARG A 474 34.24 27.31 -19.65
CA ARG A 474 35.70 27.36 -19.42
C ARG A 474 36.47 26.20 -20.10
N ARG A 475 35.83 25.03 -20.26
CA ARG A 475 36.40 23.88 -20.99
C ARG A 475 36.33 24.05 -22.52
N ALA A 476 35.31 24.74 -23.03
CA ALA A 476 35.17 25.02 -24.46
C ALA A 476 36.18 26.06 -24.96
N ASP A 477 36.49 27.08 -24.14
CA ASP A 477 37.45 28.13 -24.47
C ASP A 477 38.93 27.72 -24.31
N SER A 478 39.21 26.50 -23.83
CA SER A 478 40.59 26.00 -23.71
C SER A 478 41.11 25.47 -25.05
N PRO A 479 42.12 26.08 -25.69
CA PRO A 479 42.55 25.73 -27.04
C PRO A 479 43.31 24.39 -27.09
N HIS A 480 42.57 23.31 -27.35
CA HIS A 480 42.98 21.97 -27.84
C HIS A 480 44.18 21.19 -27.23
N GLY A 481 44.94 21.73 -26.27
CA GLY A 481 46.11 21.05 -25.68
C GLY A 481 45.78 20.02 -24.60
N GLY A 482 44.83 20.33 -23.70
CA GLY A 482 44.68 19.61 -22.42
C GLY A 482 44.15 18.17 -22.49
N PHE A 483 43.45 17.77 -23.56
CA PHE A 483 42.79 16.45 -23.62
C PHE A 483 43.80 15.29 -23.70
N LYS A 484 44.97 15.50 -24.31
CA LYS A 484 46.03 14.46 -24.36
C LYS A 484 46.74 14.29 -23.01
N GLU A 485 46.87 15.37 -22.24
CA GLU A 485 47.63 15.38 -20.99
C GLU A 485 46.82 14.87 -19.78
N ASP A 486 45.50 15.11 -19.76
CA ASP A 486 44.60 14.51 -18.76
C ASP A 486 44.34 13.02 -19.05
N LEU A 487 44.44 12.58 -20.32
CA LEU A 487 44.33 11.16 -20.66
C LEU A 487 45.60 10.37 -20.29
N SER A 488 46.80 10.95 -20.47
CA SER A 488 48.04 10.29 -20.05
C SER A 488 48.19 10.21 -18.52
N LYS A 489 47.67 11.19 -17.77
CA LYS A 489 47.62 11.18 -16.29
C LYS A 489 46.56 10.25 -15.68
N ARG A 490 45.66 9.67 -16.51
CA ARG A 490 44.62 8.71 -16.08
C ARG A 490 44.88 7.27 -16.55
N LEU A 491 45.90 7.07 -17.39
CA LEU A 491 46.33 5.78 -17.93
C LEU A 491 47.75 5.39 -17.45
N ALA A 492 48.32 6.18 -16.53
CA ALA A 492 49.52 5.90 -15.75
C ALA A 492 49.14 5.94 -14.27
#